data_AF-M0JQJ5-F1
#
_entry.id   AF-M0JQJ5-F1
#
_cell.length_a   1.000
_cell.length_b   1.000
_cell.length_c   1.000
_cell.angle_alpha   90.00
_cell.angle_beta   90.00
_cell.angle_gamma   90.00
#
_symmetry.space_group_name_H-M   'P 1'
#
loop_
_entity.id
_entity.type
_entity.pdbx_description
1 polymer ?
#
loop_
_entity_poly.entity_id
_entity_poly.type
_entity_poly.pdbx_seq_one_letter_code
_entity_poly.pdbx_strand_id
1 'polypeptide(L)'
;MEEIYDRQPFADGVSVEDIDTRNELAQSEYDHDFRNLSDSTKEEIEGEYDAQFADSDRTKNVTRDEIAQEKYGENFADLSNETTREVEEIWDRQPFVSFSGEQDPAKIHTRDEIAQSKYGYDFENLSILTQLEVEDLYDQQFPISRVKQPDDGEGPDDGVEEPEVANFQITGLNAPDVEQGDTANVTASIENTGDAAGTQTISLMVEDESVMMSSEEALDAGESKDVMFNVGTSNLSPGTYNVTTTTANDTATTTLTVTEDDGNDTGNATFEVTSVNAPDTEQGNTANVTATIENAGNAPGTQNVSLVVEGENISTGTGAVDIVFVVDESGSMEDDIDTVRNQLQMFSQNLESENVNAQYAVVTLADQVVVQQNFTSNVSATNQTLDELEIGGATEYNYDAIQTANDLDGRESAKRVLIDLTDEDSDTQSGTPSQQALSNQLNATNTTYIAVTPNATELGPLSQPELQKRPLANMTASGQWYDLLQDDFGERFRTDIAQTVIDVTKENAKTVSLDAGDSTQVTFQTNTSDLPPSTYNVTVSTEDDSGSTTLTVTS
;
A
#
# COMPACT_ATOMS: atom_id res chain seq x y z
N MET A 1 23.61 13.61 31.29
CA MET A 1 22.16 13.71 31.54
C MET A 1 21.43 12.70 30.69
N GLU A 2 21.56 12.74 29.36
CA GLU A 2 21.06 11.69 28.45
C GLU A 2 21.65 10.30 28.79
N GLU A 3 22.96 10.22 28.99
CA GLU A 3 23.65 8.96 29.33
C GLU A 3 23.31 8.36 30.73
N ILE A 4 22.81 9.17 31.68
CA ILE A 4 22.34 8.69 33.00
C ILE A 4 20.87 8.24 32.91
N TYR A 5 20.11 8.90 32.02
CA TYR A 5 18.71 8.64 31.75
C TYR A 5 18.51 7.29 31.04
N ASP A 6 19.43 6.93 30.15
CA ASP A 6 19.38 5.67 29.38
C ASP A 6 19.83 4.42 30.15
N ARG A 7 20.38 4.56 31.36
CA ARG A 7 20.97 3.46 32.15
C ARG A 7 20.15 3.01 33.36
N GLN A 8 18.85 3.32 33.38
CA GLN A 8 17.94 2.88 34.44
C GLN A 8 17.60 1.37 34.34
N PRO A 9 17.30 0.69 35.47
CA PRO A 9 17.11 1.22 36.82
C PRO A 9 18.40 1.45 37.63
N PHE A 10 18.36 2.33 38.65
CA PHE A 10 19.46 2.56 39.59
C PHE A 10 19.55 1.45 40.65
N ALA A 11 20.71 1.30 41.30
CA ALA A 11 20.87 0.34 42.39
C ALA A 11 19.91 0.63 43.56
N ASP A 12 19.50 -0.40 44.31
CA ASP A 12 18.52 -0.30 45.40
C ASP A 12 18.89 0.82 46.39
N GLY A 13 18.02 1.84 46.49
CA GLY A 13 18.17 2.96 47.41
C GLY A 13 19.02 4.13 46.90
N VAL A 14 19.44 4.12 45.63
CA VAL A 14 20.17 5.22 44.97
C VAL A 14 19.19 6.04 44.12
N SER A 15 19.11 7.35 44.37
CA SER A 15 18.32 8.28 43.55
C SER A 15 19.18 8.91 42.46
N VAL A 16 18.58 9.57 41.46
CA VAL A 16 19.32 10.29 40.40
C VAL A 16 20.24 11.38 40.93
N GLU A 17 19.94 11.93 42.12
CA GLU A 17 20.75 12.93 42.80
C GLU A 17 21.96 12.34 43.52
N ASP A 18 21.95 11.02 43.73
CA ASP A 18 23.04 10.26 44.36
C ASP A 18 24.01 9.65 43.32
N ILE A 19 23.75 9.86 42.02
CA ILE A 19 24.60 9.36 40.93
C ILE A 19 25.76 10.32 40.68
N ASP A 20 26.95 9.92 41.10
CA ASP A 20 28.18 10.62 40.76
C ASP A 20 28.54 10.33 39.29
N THR A 21 28.72 11.38 38.48
CA THR A 21 29.28 11.22 37.13
C THR A 21 30.71 10.70 37.20
N ARG A 22 31.21 10.10 36.12
CA ARG A 22 32.63 9.72 35.98
C ARG A 22 33.60 10.85 36.34
N ASN A 23 33.21 12.10 36.06
CA ASN A 23 34.03 13.26 36.37
C ASN A 23 33.96 13.64 37.86
N GLU A 24 32.83 13.42 38.52
CA GLU A 24 32.66 13.60 39.97
C GLU A 24 33.39 12.51 40.75
N LEU A 25 33.30 11.24 40.32
CA LEU A 25 34.08 10.13 40.87
C LEU A 25 35.59 10.33 40.68
N ALA A 26 36.01 10.73 39.47
CA ALA A 26 37.42 11.01 39.21
C ALA A 26 37.96 12.17 40.07
N GLN A 27 37.13 13.20 40.30
CA GLN A 27 37.50 14.34 41.13
C GLN A 27 37.49 13.99 42.62
N SER A 28 36.57 13.15 43.08
CA SER A 28 36.45 12.75 44.50
C SER A 28 37.56 11.78 44.92
N GLU A 29 37.86 10.78 44.09
CA GLU A 29 38.82 9.72 44.41
C GLU A 29 40.26 10.07 43.99
N TYR A 30 40.44 10.79 42.89
CA TYR A 30 41.76 11.04 42.29
C TYR A 30 42.16 12.52 42.17
N ASP A 31 41.30 13.46 42.59
CA ASP A 31 41.51 14.93 42.50
C ASP A 31 41.91 15.42 41.08
N HIS A 32 41.45 14.70 40.06
CA HIS A 32 41.76 14.95 38.66
C HIS A 32 40.50 14.80 37.79
N ASP A 33 40.38 15.61 36.75
CA ASP A 33 39.33 15.42 35.73
C ASP A 33 39.51 14.06 35.04
N PHE A 34 38.41 13.32 34.86
CA PHE A 34 38.34 11.98 34.29
C PHE A 34 39.16 11.87 33.00
N ARG A 35 39.11 12.88 32.13
CA ARG A 35 39.84 12.86 30.84
C ARG A 35 41.37 12.79 31.01
N ASN A 36 41.88 13.28 32.13
CA ASN A 36 43.30 13.37 32.44
C ASN A 36 43.83 12.19 33.27
N LEU A 37 42.98 11.20 33.58
CA LEU A 37 43.37 9.95 34.23
C LEU A 37 44.03 8.96 33.25
N SER A 38 44.82 8.04 33.79
CA SER A 38 45.38 6.92 33.04
C SER A 38 44.29 5.92 32.65
N ASP A 39 44.46 5.19 31.55
CA ASP A 39 43.42 4.29 31.03
C ASP A 39 43.02 3.21 32.03
N SER A 40 43.96 2.69 32.83
CA SER A 40 43.66 1.72 33.90
C SER A 40 42.84 2.33 35.05
N THR A 41 43.02 3.63 35.33
CA THR A 41 42.24 4.33 36.37
C THR A 41 40.87 4.74 35.84
N LYS A 42 40.77 5.02 34.53
CA LYS A 42 39.48 5.25 33.88
C LYS A 42 38.62 4.00 33.93
N GLU A 43 39.16 2.82 33.65
CA GLU A 43 38.43 1.54 33.77
C GLU A 43 37.91 1.28 35.19
N GLU A 44 38.66 1.66 36.23
CA GLU A 44 38.23 1.54 37.62
C GLU A 44 37.05 2.49 37.93
N ILE A 45 37.15 3.75 37.47
CA ILE A 45 36.07 4.73 37.58
C ILE A 45 34.83 4.32 36.76
N GLU A 46 35.02 3.70 35.60
CA GLU A 46 33.91 3.14 34.80
C GLU A 46 33.18 2.03 35.57
N GLY A 47 33.91 1.12 36.22
CA GLY A 47 33.30 0.06 37.03
C GLY A 47 32.54 0.59 38.25
N GLU A 48 33.05 1.63 38.91
CA GLU A 48 32.35 2.30 40.02
C GLU A 48 31.14 3.11 39.53
N TYR A 49 31.25 3.73 38.35
CA TYR A 49 30.13 4.40 37.70
C TYR A 49 29.02 3.41 37.37
N ASP A 50 29.35 2.27 36.75
CA ASP A 50 28.40 1.22 36.39
C ASP A 50 27.75 0.56 37.62
N ALA A 51 28.47 0.44 38.75
CA ALA A 51 27.97 -0.13 39.99
C ALA A 51 26.89 0.72 40.70
N GLN A 52 26.70 1.98 40.28
CA GLN A 52 25.62 2.86 40.77
C GLN A 52 24.26 2.53 40.11
N PHE A 53 24.27 1.67 39.08
CA PHE A 53 23.08 1.20 38.39
C PHE A 53 22.73 -0.24 38.81
N ALA A 54 21.45 -0.62 38.72
CA ALA A 54 21.04 -1.99 38.99
C ALA A 54 21.52 -2.90 37.88
N ASP A 55 22.04 -4.07 38.27
CA ASP A 55 22.56 -5.09 37.37
C ASP A 55 21.50 -5.56 36.37
N SER A 56 21.61 -5.12 35.11
CA SER A 56 20.69 -5.46 34.01
C SER A 56 20.70 -6.95 33.67
N ASP A 57 21.67 -7.73 34.17
CA ASP A 57 21.69 -9.19 34.03
C ASP A 57 20.66 -9.90 34.93
N ARG A 58 20.12 -9.26 35.98
CA ARG A 58 19.12 -9.92 36.86
C ARG A 58 17.72 -10.02 36.27
N THR A 59 17.43 -9.30 35.20
CA THR A 59 16.11 -9.31 34.53
C THR A 59 16.06 -10.16 33.26
N LYS A 60 17.21 -10.64 32.78
CA LYS A 60 17.34 -11.49 31.58
C LYS A 60 17.25 -12.97 31.96
N ASN A 61 16.09 -13.61 31.80
CA ASN A 61 15.93 -15.03 32.15
C ASN A 61 16.17 -16.00 30.97
N VAL A 62 16.33 -15.50 29.74
CA VAL A 62 16.62 -16.32 28.55
C VAL A 62 18.04 -16.05 28.08
N THR A 63 18.81 -17.10 27.82
CA THR A 63 20.21 -16.99 27.38
C THR A 63 20.33 -16.79 25.87
N ARG A 64 21.47 -16.23 25.42
CA ARG A 64 21.78 -16.10 23.98
C ARG A 64 21.79 -17.44 23.25
N ASP A 65 22.26 -18.51 23.90
CA ASP A 65 22.24 -19.87 23.34
C ASP A 65 20.81 -20.41 23.19
N GLU A 66 19.91 -20.11 24.12
CA GLU A 66 18.48 -20.49 24.01
C GLU A 66 17.79 -19.74 22.86
N ILE A 67 18.06 -18.45 22.70
CA ILE A 67 17.53 -17.67 21.56
C ILE A 67 18.08 -18.19 20.24
N ALA A 68 19.40 -18.45 20.15
CA ALA A 68 20.04 -18.96 18.95
C ALA A 68 19.49 -20.33 18.52
N GLN A 69 19.27 -21.23 19.49
CA GLN A 69 18.71 -22.55 19.24
C GLN A 69 17.25 -22.47 18.79
N GLU A 70 16.45 -21.59 19.39
CA GLU A 70 15.03 -21.47 19.04
C GLU A 70 14.84 -20.81 17.66
N LYS A 71 15.60 -19.75 17.37
CA LYS A 71 15.46 -18.97 16.13
C LYS A 71 16.14 -19.64 14.93
N TYR A 72 17.30 -20.26 15.14
CA TYR A 72 18.15 -20.74 14.03
C TYR A 72 18.56 -22.21 14.16
N GLY A 73 18.27 -22.89 15.26
CA GLY A 73 18.64 -24.30 15.47
C GLY A 73 20.15 -24.53 15.64
N GLU A 74 20.92 -23.48 15.92
CA GLU A 74 22.38 -23.51 16.06
C GLU A 74 22.81 -22.90 17.41
N ASN A 75 24.00 -23.23 17.91
CA ASN A 75 24.52 -22.57 19.12
C ASN A 75 24.97 -21.15 18.79
N PHE A 76 24.89 -20.23 19.75
CA PHE A 76 25.26 -18.83 19.54
C PHE A 76 26.70 -18.67 19.04
N ALA A 77 27.62 -19.52 19.51
CA ALA A 77 29.03 -19.52 19.10
C ALA A 77 29.27 -19.98 17.65
N ASP A 78 28.29 -20.65 17.04
CA ASP A 78 28.37 -21.21 15.69
C ASP A 78 27.68 -20.31 14.64
N LEU A 79 26.98 -19.26 15.07
CA LEU A 79 26.26 -18.31 14.22
C LEU A 79 27.18 -17.43 13.36
N SER A 80 26.61 -16.89 12.28
CA SER A 80 27.25 -15.86 11.46
C SER A 80 27.29 -14.52 12.20
N ASN A 81 28.20 -13.61 11.84
CA ASN A 81 28.26 -12.27 12.46
C ASN A 81 26.95 -11.46 12.34
N GLU A 82 26.13 -11.77 11.33
CA GLU A 82 24.85 -11.11 11.07
C GLU A 82 23.79 -11.65 12.02
N THR A 83 23.57 -12.96 12.01
CA THR A 83 22.64 -13.64 12.93
C THR A 83 23.05 -13.54 14.40
N THR A 84 24.34 -13.40 14.71
CA THR A 84 24.81 -13.08 16.07
C THR A 84 24.21 -11.75 16.56
N ARG A 85 24.17 -10.71 15.71
CA ARG A 85 23.63 -9.40 16.11
C ARG A 85 22.14 -9.46 16.36
N GLU A 86 21.41 -10.20 15.54
CA GLU A 86 19.96 -10.42 15.74
C GLU A 86 19.69 -11.09 17.10
N VAL A 87 20.45 -12.12 17.45
CA VAL A 87 20.33 -12.78 18.76
C VAL A 87 20.73 -11.86 19.91
N GLU A 88 21.80 -11.07 19.75
CA GLU A 88 22.22 -10.09 20.77
C GLU A 88 21.15 -9.02 21.00
N GLU A 89 20.54 -8.53 19.92
CA GLU A 89 19.51 -7.51 19.96
C GLU A 89 18.23 -7.99 20.67
N ILE A 90 17.80 -9.23 20.43
CA ILE A 90 16.69 -9.86 21.16
C ILE A 90 17.07 -10.07 22.63
N TRP A 91 18.29 -10.56 22.90
CA TRP A 91 18.78 -10.79 24.26
C TRP A 91 18.83 -9.51 25.10
N ASP A 92 19.20 -8.39 24.49
CA ASP A 92 19.28 -7.10 25.16
C ASP A 92 17.93 -6.47 25.49
N ARG A 93 16.90 -6.77 24.71
CA ARG A 93 15.54 -6.24 24.90
C ARG A 93 14.66 -7.08 25.84
N GLN A 94 15.23 -8.01 26.60
CA GLN A 94 14.48 -8.73 27.63
C GLN A 94 14.06 -7.80 28.79
N PRO A 95 12.86 -7.99 29.37
CA PRO A 95 11.93 -9.11 29.15
C PRO A 95 11.05 -8.97 27.90
N PHE A 96 10.72 -10.09 27.26
CA PHE A 96 9.76 -10.16 26.15
C PHE A 96 8.33 -9.89 26.62
N VAL A 97 7.49 -9.22 25.83
CA VAL A 97 6.04 -9.22 26.09
C VAL A 97 5.48 -10.57 25.65
N SER A 98 5.11 -11.42 26.61
CA SER A 98 4.22 -12.54 26.34
C SER A 98 2.94 -12.39 27.15
N PHE A 99 1.80 -12.57 26.47
CA PHE A 99 0.46 -12.56 27.06
C PHE A 99 0.19 -13.74 28.02
N SER A 100 1.17 -14.62 28.25
CA SER A 100 1.09 -15.74 29.20
C SER A 100 2.02 -15.61 30.42
N GLY A 101 2.87 -14.57 30.47
CA GLY A 101 3.91 -14.44 31.50
C GLY A 101 5.10 -15.42 31.35
N GLU A 102 5.19 -16.11 30.20
CA GLU A 102 6.26 -17.07 29.88
C GLU A 102 7.25 -16.41 28.90
N GLN A 103 8.53 -16.28 29.28
CA GLN A 103 9.56 -15.68 28.42
C GLN A 103 9.96 -16.66 27.31
N ASP A 104 9.24 -16.61 26.18
CA ASP A 104 9.42 -17.54 25.06
C ASP A 104 10.03 -16.82 23.84
N PRO A 105 11.33 -17.01 23.54
CA PRO A 105 11.99 -16.38 22.41
C PRO A 105 11.45 -16.86 21.05
N ALA A 106 10.74 -17.99 20.98
CA ALA A 106 10.11 -18.47 19.74
C ALA A 106 9.07 -17.50 19.20
N LYS A 107 8.45 -16.70 20.08
CA LYS A 107 7.35 -15.79 19.76
C LYS A 107 7.81 -14.40 19.31
N ILE A 108 9.12 -14.14 19.31
CA ILE A 108 9.69 -12.88 18.85
C ILE A 108 10.07 -13.03 17.37
N HIS A 109 9.44 -12.23 16.52
CA HIS A 109 9.78 -12.11 15.11
C HIS A 109 10.95 -11.15 14.91
N THR A 110 11.93 -11.52 14.10
CA THR A 110 12.99 -10.60 13.64
C THR A 110 12.45 -9.62 12.61
N ARG A 111 13.19 -8.54 12.33
CA ARG A 111 12.85 -7.61 11.25
C ARG A 111 12.74 -8.31 9.89
N ASP A 112 13.64 -9.25 9.60
CA ASP A 112 13.58 -10.03 8.36
C ASP A 112 12.36 -10.96 8.32
N GLU A 113 11.96 -11.57 9.43
CA GLU A 113 10.75 -12.38 9.47
C GLU A 113 9.48 -11.52 9.29
N ILE A 114 9.44 -10.33 9.87
CA ILE A 114 8.35 -9.36 9.68
C ILE A 114 8.34 -8.87 8.22
N ALA A 115 9.50 -8.52 7.67
CA ALA A 115 9.66 -8.08 6.29
C ALA A 115 9.22 -9.15 5.29
N GLN A 116 9.68 -10.39 5.47
CA GLN A 116 9.39 -11.51 4.61
C GLN A 116 7.93 -11.95 4.70
N SER A 117 7.34 -11.94 5.90
CA SER A 117 5.93 -12.33 6.10
C SER A 117 4.95 -11.30 5.53
N LYS A 118 5.24 -10.00 5.69
CA LYS A 118 4.32 -8.92 5.31
C LYS A 118 4.53 -8.43 3.87
N TYR A 119 5.78 -8.39 3.42
CA TYR A 119 6.15 -7.81 2.13
C TYR A 119 6.82 -8.81 1.18
N GLY A 120 7.23 -10.00 1.65
CA GLY A 120 7.84 -11.02 0.80
C GLY A 120 9.31 -10.75 0.42
N TYR A 121 9.95 -9.77 1.05
CA TYR A 121 11.35 -9.37 0.82
C TYR A 121 12.13 -9.35 2.14
N ASP A 122 13.45 -9.56 2.06
CA ASP A 122 14.36 -9.32 3.19
C ASP A 122 14.33 -7.84 3.60
N PHE A 123 14.54 -7.55 4.89
CA PHE A 123 14.45 -6.21 5.48
C PHE A 123 15.35 -5.19 4.78
N GLU A 124 16.58 -5.57 4.44
CA GLU A 124 17.52 -4.69 3.74
C GLU A 124 17.07 -4.29 2.33
N ASN A 125 16.16 -5.08 1.72
CA ASN A 125 15.63 -4.85 0.37
C ASN A 125 14.33 -4.02 0.39
N LEU A 126 13.84 -3.63 1.56
CA LEU A 126 12.65 -2.79 1.71
C LEU A 126 12.96 -1.30 1.52
N SER A 127 11.94 -0.52 1.18
CA SER A 127 12.04 0.95 1.17
C SER A 127 12.25 1.50 2.58
N ILE A 128 12.87 2.67 2.74
CA ILE A 128 13.14 3.28 4.06
C ILE A 128 11.85 3.46 4.88
N LEU A 129 10.73 3.81 4.24
CA LEU A 129 9.44 3.97 4.94
C LEU A 129 8.88 2.62 5.40
N THR A 130 9.04 1.58 4.59
CA THR A 130 8.62 0.21 4.95
C THR A 130 9.55 -0.38 6.00
N GLN A 131 10.84 -0.07 5.96
CA GLN A 131 11.79 -0.43 7.02
C GLN A 131 11.37 0.20 8.34
N LEU A 132 11.00 1.49 8.37
CA LEU A 132 10.49 2.15 9.58
C LEU A 132 9.20 1.50 10.12
N GLU A 133 8.31 1.02 9.24
CA GLU A 133 7.11 0.28 9.66
C GLU A 133 7.46 -1.10 10.25
N VAL A 134 8.43 -1.80 9.66
CA VAL A 134 8.96 -3.07 10.20
C VAL A 134 9.67 -2.85 11.53
N GLU A 135 10.41 -1.75 11.69
CA GLU A 135 11.05 -1.35 12.96
C GLU A 135 10.01 -1.12 14.07
N ASP A 136 8.93 -0.39 13.78
CA ASP A 136 7.86 -0.13 14.76
C ASP A 136 7.17 -1.43 15.21
N LEU A 137 6.86 -2.32 14.26
CA LEU A 137 6.32 -3.65 14.56
C LEU A 137 7.29 -4.53 15.35
N TYR A 138 8.59 -4.43 15.05
CA TYR A 138 9.61 -5.14 15.80
C TYR A 138 9.67 -4.65 17.25
N ASP A 139 9.67 -3.34 17.46
CA ASP A 139 9.75 -2.70 18.78
C ASP A 139 8.49 -2.95 19.64
N GLN A 140 7.31 -3.11 19.04
CA GLN A 140 6.07 -3.47 19.74
C GLN A 140 6.12 -4.84 20.44
N GLN A 141 7.08 -5.71 20.08
CA GLN A 141 7.30 -7.01 20.71
C GLN A 141 8.10 -6.92 22.03
N PHE A 142 8.42 -5.71 22.47
CA PHE A 142 9.11 -5.44 23.73
C PHE A 142 8.33 -4.41 24.56
N PRO A 143 8.30 -4.54 25.90
CA PRO A 143 7.59 -3.60 26.76
C PRO A 143 8.21 -2.19 26.69
N ILE A 144 7.36 -1.20 26.43
CA ILE A 144 7.72 0.23 26.46
C ILE A 144 8.07 0.63 27.90
N SER A 145 9.25 1.20 28.15
CA SER A 145 9.60 1.85 29.42
C SER A 145 8.65 3.03 29.71
N ARG A 146 7.52 2.77 30.38
CA ARG A 146 6.64 3.83 30.91
C ARG A 146 7.29 4.51 32.11
N VAL A 147 7.73 5.74 31.89
CA VAL A 147 7.90 6.88 32.80
C VAL A 147 7.20 6.73 34.17
N LYS A 148 7.97 6.79 35.26
CA LYS A 148 7.49 7.29 36.56
C LYS A 148 8.00 8.72 36.74
N GLN A 149 7.09 9.69 36.91
CA GLN A 149 7.45 11.02 37.42
C GLN A 149 7.92 10.92 38.90
N PRO A 150 8.87 11.75 39.35
CA PRO A 150 9.33 11.78 40.73
C PRO A 150 8.36 12.56 41.63
N ASP A 151 8.01 11.97 42.77
CA ASP A 151 7.20 12.58 43.84
C ASP A 151 8.12 13.19 44.91
N ASP A 152 7.94 14.48 45.21
CA ASP A 152 8.72 15.29 46.15
C ASP A 152 8.12 15.24 47.55
N GLY A 153 8.76 14.47 48.45
CA GLY A 153 8.24 14.25 49.80
C GLY A 153 8.37 15.44 50.77
N GLU A 154 7.31 15.68 51.56
CA GLU A 154 7.38 15.89 53.02
C GLU A 154 6.12 15.31 53.70
N GLY A 155 6.28 14.43 54.72
CA GLY A 155 5.20 13.75 55.47
C GLY A 155 4.51 14.61 56.55
N PRO A 156 3.77 14.06 57.56
CA PRO A 156 3.59 12.64 57.97
C PRO A 156 2.14 12.18 58.33
N ASP A 157 1.94 10.85 58.36
CA ASP A 157 0.84 10.07 59.00
C ASP A 157 -0.59 10.18 58.44
N ASP A 158 -0.91 9.37 57.43
CA ASP A 158 -2.23 8.77 57.18
C ASP A 158 -2.14 7.61 56.18
N GLY A 159 -3.12 6.71 56.19
CA GLY A 159 -3.06 5.38 55.57
C GLY A 159 -2.64 5.41 54.10
N VAL A 160 -1.73 4.51 53.72
CA VAL A 160 -1.32 4.30 52.33
C VAL A 160 -2.55 3.85 51.53
N GLU A 161 -3.23 4.80 50.89
CA GLU A 161 -4.02 4.52 49.70
C GLU A 161 -3.00 4.13 48.62
N GLU A 162 -3.18 2.93 48.07
CA GLU A 162 -2.49 2.51 46.85
C GLU A 162 -2.63 3.63 45.79
N PRO A 163 -1.63 3.86 44.92
CA PRO A 163 -1.80 4.83 43.86
C PRO A 163 -3.05 4.47 43.05
N GLU A 164 -3.98 5.41 42.95
CA GLU A 164 -5.19 5.25 42.15
C GLU A 164 -4.78 4.96 40.71
N VAL A 165 -5.05 3.74 40.24
CA VAL A 165 -4.74 3.30 38.88
C VAL A 165 -6.04 3.11 38.10
N ALA A 166 -6.02 3.45 36.81
CA ALA A 166 -7.11 3.09 35.91
C ALA A 166 -7.16 1.57 35.73
N ASN A 167 -8.35 0.98 35.80
CA ASN A 167 -8.58 -0.46 35.68
C ASN A 167 -9.74 -0.74 34.71
N PHE A 168 -9.42 -0.92 33.42
CA PHE A 168 -10.38 -1.07 32.33
C PHE A 168 -10.86 -2.52 32.25
N GLN A 169 -12.07 -2.76 32.75
CA GLN A 169 -12.73 -4.07 32.77
C GLN A 169 -13.72 -4.17 31.60
N ILE A 170 -13.81 -5.34 30.97
CA ILE A 170 -14.76 -5.60 29.89
C ILE A 170 -16.05 -6.13 30.53
N THR A 171 -17.05 -5.26 30.61
CA THR A 171 -18.34 -5.57 31.26
C THR A 171 -19.33 -6.23 30.32
N GLY A 172 -19.09 -6.15 29.01
CA GLY A 172 -19.90 -6.79 27.98
C GLY A 172 -19.13 -6.95 26.68
N LEU A 173 -19.38 -8.07 25.98
CA LEU A 173 -18.86 -8.31 24.63
C LEU A 173 -19.95 -9.00 23.82
N ASN A 174 -20.34 -8.38 22.70
CA ASN A 174 -21.39 -8.88 21.83
C ASN A 174 -20.93 -8.90 20.38
N ALA A 175 -21.07 -10.05 19.74
CA ALA A 175 -20.87 -10.24 18.30
C ALA A 175 -22.20 -10.75 17.70
N PRO A 176 -22.72 -10.13 16.63
CA PRO A 176 -23.89 -10.65 15.94
C PRO A 176 -23.54 -11.87 15.09
N ASP A 177 -24.51 -12.73 14.79
CA ASP A 177 -24.38 -13.68 13.68
C ASP A 177 -24.55 -12.91 12.36
N VAL A 178 -23.72 -13.21 11.35
CA VAL A 178 -23.74 -12.57 10.02
C VAL A 178 -23.50 -13.58 8.91
N GLU A 179 -23.80 -13.20 7.67
CA GLU A 179 -23.44 -14.00 6.50
C GLU A 179 -21.99 -13.70 6.04
N GLN A 180 -21.40 -14.63 5.30
CA GLN A 180 -20.08 -14.43 4.72
C GLN A 180 -20.10 -13.26 3.74
N GLY A 181 -19.19 -12.29 3.89
CA GLY A 181 -19.12 -11.09 3.06
C GLY A 181 -19.72 -9.83 3.73
N ASP A 182 -20.59 -10.01 4.72
CA ASP A 182 -21.12 -8.91 5.53
C ASP A 182 -20.08 -8.32 6.51
N THR A 183 -20.40 -7.16 7.06
CA THR A 183 -19.64 -6.57 8.17
C THR A 183 -20.31 -6.88 9.51
N ALA A 184 -19.61 -7.59 10.39
CA ALA A 184 -20.04 -7.82 11.77
C ALA A 184 -19.64 -6.65 12.67
N ASN A 185 -20.62 -5.97 13.25
CA ASN A 185 -20.39 -4.88 14.21
C ASN A 185 -20.24 -5.45 15.63
N VAL A 186 -19.02 -5.80 16.01
CA VAL A 186 -18.72 -6.31 17.36
C VAL A 186 -18.64 -5.13 18.32
N THR A 187 -19.32 -5.22 19.45
CA THR A 187 -19.35 -4.16 20.47
C THR A 187 -18.80 -4.67 21.80
N ALA A 188 -17.83 -3.97 22.35
CA ALA A 188 -17.26 -4.21 23.68
C ALA A 188 -17.61 -3.05 24.62
N SER A 189 -18.23 -3.36 25.76
CA SER A 189 -18.53 -2.40 26.83
C SER A 189 -17.37 -2.41 27.83
N ILE A 190 -16.69 -1.27 27.96
CA ILE A 190 -15.51 -1.11 28.82
C ILE A 190 -15.86 -0.18 29.97
N GLU A 191 -15.54 -0.56 31.20
CA GLU A 191 -15.70 0.27 32.40
C GLU A 191 -14.34 0.47 33.08
N ASN A 192 -14.00 1.73 33.38
CA ASN A 192 -12.85 2.02 34.25
C ASN A 192 -13.27 1.88 35.72
N THR A 193 -13.06 0.70 36.29
CA THR A 193 -13.37 0.39 37.70
C THR A 193 -12.29 0.86 38.68
N GLY A 194 -11.22 1.46 38.15
CA GLY A 194 -10.16 2.07 38.94
C GLY A 194 -10.53 3.47 39.40
N ASP A 195 -9.77 3.96 40.38
CA ASP A 195 -10.05 5.23 41.05
C ASP A 195 -9.37 6.44 40.36
N ALA A 196 -8.63 6.20 39.27
CA ALA A 196 -8.04 7.24 38.43
C ALA A 196 -8.48 7.15 36.96
N ALA A 197 -8.47 8.30 36.27
CA ALA A 197 -8.62 8.36 34.82
C ALA A 197 -7.39 7.74 34.11
N GLY A 198 -7.59 7.17 32.92
CA GLY A 198 -6.50 6.59 32.15
C GLY A 198 -6.82 6.45 30.67
N THR A 199 -5.78 6.13 29.88
CA THR A 199 -5.88 5.83 28.45
C THR A 199 -5.34 4.44 28.19
N GLN A 200 -6.09 3.61 27.48
CA GLN A 200 -5.70 2.26 27.11
C GLN A 200 -6.11 1.91 25.70
N THR A 201 -5.29 1.11 25.03
CA THR A 201 -5.64 0.45 23.78
C THR A 201 -6.53 -0.76 24.07
N ILE A 202 -7.67 -0.83 23.39
CA ILE A 202 -8.57 -1.98 23.37
C ILE A 202 -8.38 -2.66 22.03
N SER A 203 -7.98 -3.93 22.06
CA SER A 203 -7.73 -4.72 20.86
C SER A 203 -8.81 -5.79 20.69
N LEU A 204 -9.17 -6.09 19.44
CA LEU A 204 -10.08 -7.16 19.08
C LEU A 204 -9.40 -8.10 18.08
N MET A 205 -9.48 -9.39 18.36
CA MET A 205 -8.94 -10.49 17.56
C MET A 205 -10.07 -11.44 17.16
N VAL A 206 -10.12 -11.87 15.90
CA VAL A 206 -11.07 -12.88 15.39
C VAL A 206 -10.33 -14.12 14.92
N GLU A 207 -10.41 -15.18 15.72
CA GLU A 207 -9.55 -16.39 15.66
C GLU A 207 -8.05 -16.03 15.75
N ASP A 208 -7.20 -16.95 16.20
CA ASP A 208 -5.86 -16.59 16.72
C ASP A 208 -4.89 -15.90 15.71
N GLU A 209 -5.24 -15.73 14.43
CA GLU A 209 -4.30 -15.23 13.41
C GLU A 209 -4.89 -14.40 12.24
N SER A 210 -6.21 -14.13 12.12
CA SER A 210 -6.77 -13.64 10.84
C SER A 210 -7.19 -12.16 10.78
N VAL A 211 -7.67 -11.56 11.87
CA VAL A 211 -8.12 -10.16 11.89
C VAL A 211 -7.79 -9.53 13.24
N MET A 212 -6.97 -8.48 13.22
CA MET A 212 -6.60 -7.68 14.39
C MET A 212 -7.05 -6.23 14.19
N MET A 213 -7.79 -5.71 15.17
CA MET A 213 -8.23 -4.31 15.20
C MET A 213 -7.89 -3.71 16.57
N SER A 214 -7.66 -2.40 16.64
CA SER A 214 -7.40 -1.70 17.90
C SER A 214 -8.02 -0.30 17.92
N SER A 215 -8.48 0.13 19.09
CA SER A 215 -8.91 1.51 19.37
C SER A 215 -8.25 2.00 20.64
N GLU A 216 -7.79 3.25 20.69
CA GLU A 216 -7.29 3.88 21.92
C GLU A 216 -8.41 4.67 22.59
N GLU A 217 -8.67 4.38 23.87
CA GLU A 217 -9.76 5.00 24.62
C GLU A 217 -9.27 5.61 25.93
N ALA A 218 -9.74 6.82 26.22
CA ALA A 218 -9.53 7.51 27.49
C ALA A 218 -10.83 7.50 28.29
N LEU A 219 -10.79 7.05 29.54
CA LEU A 219 -11.94 6.97 30.45
C LEU A 219 -11.59 7.56 31.81
N ASP A 220 -12.49 8.39 32.35
CA ASP A 220 -12.43 8.84 33.74
C ASP A 220 -12.74 7.69 34.71
N ALA A 221 -12.43 7.86 36.00
CA ALA A 221 -12.75 6.89 37.04
C ALA A 221 -14.27 6.65 37.12
N GLY A 222 -14.70 5.39 37.03
CA GLY A 222 -16.11 4.97 37.00
C GLY A 222 -16.84 5.25 35.69
N GLU A 223 -16.16 5.71 34.64
CA GLU A 223 -16.76 5.90 33.31
C GLU A 223 -16.89 4.56 32.57
N SER A 224 -17.95 4.41 31.79
CA SER A 224 -18.14 3.28 30.88
C SER A 224 -18.36 3.75 29.45
N LYS A 225 -17.80 3.02 28.47
CA LYS A 225 -17.92 3.31 27.05
C LYS A 225 -18.08 2.04 26.23
N ASP A 226 -18.95 2.09 25.22
CA ASP A 226 -19.06 1.06 24.20
C ASP A 226 -18.11 1.37 23.04
N VAL A 227 -17.24 0.42 22.71
CA VAL A 227 -16.32 0.47 21.58
C VAL A 227 -16.81 -0.49 20.50
N MET A 228 -16.87 -0.01 19.26
CA MET A 228 -17.40 -0.76 18.13
C MET A 228 -16.27 -1.07 17.14
N PHE A 229 -16.17 -2.34 16.77
CA PHE A 229 -15.24 -2.86 15.77
C PHE A 229 -16.02 -3.44 14.60
N ASN A 230 -15.69 -3.01 13.38
CA ASN A 230 -16.38 -3.41 12.16
C ASN A 230 -15.59 -4.53 11.47
N VAL A 231 -15.88 -5.78 11.80
CA VAL A 231 -15.16 -6.96 11.29
C VAL A 231 -15.71 -7.35 9.92
N GLY A 232 -14.88 -7.27 8.87
CA GLY A 232 -15.23 -7.77 7.55
C GLY A 232 -15.11 -9.30 7.49
N THR A 233 -16.14 -9.99 7.00
CA THR A 233 -16.18 -11.47 6.98
C THR A 233 -15.90 -12.07 5.60
N SER A 234 -15.58 -11.27 4.57
CA SER A 234 -15.33 -11.76 3.20
C SER A 234 -14.25 -12.85 3.12
N ASN A 235 -13.24 -12.78 4.00
CA ASN A 235 -12.14 -13.74 4.06
C ASN A 235 -12.34 -14.86 5.10
N LEU A 236 -13.47 -14.87 5.82
CA LEU A 236 -13.81 -15.91 6.78
C LEU A 236 -14.70 -16.94 6.11
N SER A 237 -14.33 -18.22 6.18
CA SER A 237 -15.23 -19.30 5.73
C SER A 237 -16.49 -19.38 6.60
N PRO A 238 -17.60 -19.97 6.14
CA PRO A 238 -18.74 -20.24 7.02
C PRO A 238 -18.33 -21.11 8.22
N GLY A 239 -18.66 -20.66 9.44
CA GLY A 239 -18.18 -21.27 10.67
C GLY A 239 -18.45 -20.41 11.91
N THR A 240 -18.03 -20.90 13.08
CA THR A 240 -18.08 -20.15 14.35
C THR A 240 -16.66 -19.80 14.77
N TYR A 241 -16.43 -18.50 14.97
CA TYR A 241 -15.13 -17.92 15.29
C TYR A 241 -15.11 -17.40 16.72
N ASN A 242 -13.99 -17.58 17.43
CA ASN A 242 -13.80 -16.90 18.71
C ASN A 242 -13.40 -15.44 18.44
N VAL A 243 -14.11 -14.52 19.07
CA VAL A 243 -13.77 -13.09 19.07
C VAL A 243 -13.30 -12.73 20.46
N THR A 244 -12.02 -12.38 20.58
CA THR A 244 -11.40 -12.00 21.85
C THR A 244 -11.12 -10.50 21.84
N THR A 245 -11.59 -9.82 22.89
CA THR A 245 -11.26 -8.41 23.15
C THR A 245 -10.37 -8.32 24.37
N THR A 246 -9.32 -7.50 24.29
CA THR A 246 -8.30 -7.38 25.34
C THR A 246 -8.02 -5.91 25.64
N THR A 247 -7.96 -5.58 26.93
CA THR A 247 -7.38 -4.35 27.48
C THR A 247 -6.06 -4.68 28.18
N ALA A 248 -5.38 -3.69 28.76
CA ALA A 248 -4.21 -3.99 29.61
C ALA A 248 -4.60 -4.69 30.93
N ASN A 249 -5.88 -4.71 31.31
CA ASN A 249 -6.34 -5.22 32.61
C ASN A 249 -7.31 -6.41 32.53
N ASP A 250 -7.93 -6.65 31.39
CA ASP A 250 -8.97 -7.66 31.24
C ASP A 250 -9.00 -8.26 29.84
N THR A 251 -9.60 -9.43 29.71
CA THR A 251 -9.80 -10.11 28.44
C THR A 251 -11.14 -10.85 28.46
N ALA A 252 -11.94 -10.63 27.42
CA ALA A 252 -13.23 -11.29 27.23
C ALA A 252 -13.28 -11.97 25.86
N THR A 253 -14.03 -13.06 25.79
CA THR A 253 -14.20 -13.82 24.54
C THR A 253 -15.67 -14.10 24.30
N THR A 254 -16.11 -13.94 23.07
CA THR A 254 -17.44 -14.34 22.58
C THR A 254 -17.30 -15.11 21.27
N THR A 255 -18.41 -15.55 20.68
CA THR A 255 -18.42 -16.23 19.38
C THR A 255 -19.11 -15.41 18.32
N LEU A 256 -18.52 -15.33 17.13
CA LEU A 256 -19.11 -14.81 15.91
C LEU A 256 -19.49 -15.99 15.01
N THR A 257 -20.75 -16.12 14.63
CA THR A 257 -21.16 -17.11 13.63
C THR A 257 -21.23 -16.46 12.26
N VAL A 258 -20.45 -16.99 11.32
CA VAL A 258 -20.54 -16.67 9.90
C VAL A 258 -21.30 -17.80 9.21
N THR A 259 -22.49 -17.52 8.70
CA THR A 259 -23.28 -18.51 7.93
C THR A 259 -22.90 -18.49 6.46
N GLU A 260 -23.17 -19.60 5.75
CA GLU A 260 -23.17 -19.60 4.29
C GLU A 260 -24.12 -18.50 3.82
N ASP A 261 -23.67 -17.70 2.85
CA ASP A 261 -24.54 -16.81 2.07
C ASP A 261 -25.67 -17.67 1.49
N ASP A 262 -26.90 -17.46 1.96
CA ASP A 262 -28.06 -18.24 1.54
C ASP A 262 -28.70 -17.70 0.24
N GLY A 263 -28.03 -16.73 -0.41
CA GLY A 263 -28.44 -16.11 -1.66
C GLY A 263 -29.74 -15.31 -1.53
N ASN A 264 -30.21 -15.08 -0.30
CA ASN A 264 -31.39 -14.29 0.00
C ASN A 264 -30.99 -12.91 0.52
N ASP A 265 -29.98 -12.33 -0.12
CA ASP A 265 -29.48 -11.01 0.13
C ASP A 265 -30.58 -9.95 -0.10
N THR A 266 -30.61 -8.99 0.80
CA THR A 266 -31.08 -7.62 0.62
C THR A 266 -30.35 -6.90 -0.53
N GLY A 267 -30.43 -7.47 -1.73
CA GLY A 267 -30.29 -6.82 -3.02
C GLY A 267 -28.89 -6.34 -3.37
N ASN A 268 -28.00 -7.25 -3.69
CA ASN A 268 -26.96 -7.01 -4.69
C ASN A 268 -27.43 -7.42 -6.09
N ALA A 269 -26.83 -6.78 -7.10
CA ALA A 269 -26.98 -7.21 -8.49
C ALA A 269 -25.97 -8.33 -8.78
N THR A 270 -26.37 -9.32 -9.57
CA THR A 270 -25.53 -10.47 -9.92
C THR A 270 -25.70 -10.74 -11.40
N PHE A 271 -24.65 -10.55 -12.19
CA PHE A 271 -24.71 -10.58 -13.65
C PHE A 271 -24.20 -11.93 -14.19
N GLU A 272 -25.13 -12.74 -14.71
CA GLU A 272 -24.83 -14.03 -15.33
C GLU A 272 -24.68 -13.93 -16.86
N VAL A 273 -23.76 -14.71 -17.43
CA VAL A 273 -23.54 -14.82 -18.88
C VAL A 273 -24.34 -16.00 -19.44
N THR A 274 -25.60 -15.77 -19.78
CA THR A 274 -26.53 -16.85 -20.16
C THR A 274 -26.28 -17.44 -21.56
N SER A 275 -25.59 -16.71 -22.44
CA SER A 275 -25.17 -17.25 -23.75
C SER A 275 -24.04 -16.44 -24.37
N VAL A 276 -23.18 -17.12 -25.13
CA VAL A 276 -22.16 -16.50 -25.99
C VAL A 276 -22.21 -17.12 -27.38
N ASN A 277 -22.17 -16.28 -28.42
CA ASN A 277 -22.22 -16.66 -29.81
C ASN A 277 -21.17 -15.90 -30.63
N ALA A 278 -20.38 -16.63 -31.41
CA ALA A 278 -19.35 -16.09 -32.28
C ALA A 278 -19.45 -16.76 -33.65
N PRO A 279 -20.10 -16.12 -34.65
CA PRO A 279 -20.17 -16.65 -36.00
C PRO A 279 -18.79 -16.73 -36.65
N ASP A 280 -18.58 -17.75 -37.48
CA ASP A 280 -17.36 -17.89 -38.28
C ASP A 280 -17.14 -16.65 -39.17
N THR A 281 -15.86 -16.30 -39.40
CA THR A 281 -15.47 -15.17 -40.26
C THR A 281 -14.27 -15.52 -41.14
N GLU A 282 -13.99 -14.68 -42.14
CA GLU A 282 -12.77 -14.76 -42.95
C GLU A 282 -11.68 -13.87 -42.33
N GLN A 283 -10.41 -14.28 -42.44
CA GLN A 283 -9.26 -13.51 -41.95
C GLN A 283 -9.26 -12.10 -42.58
N GLY A 284 -9.04 -11.09 -41.74
CA GLY A 284 -9.07 -9.68 -42.15
C GLY A 284 -10.46 -9.04 -42.09
N ASN A 285 -11.53 -9.82 -41.89
CA ASN A 285 -12.85 -9.26 -41.59
C ASN A 285 -13.01 -9.06 -40.07
N THR A 286 -13.90 -8.16 -39.67
CA THR A 286 -14.29 -8.00 -38.27
C THR A 286 -15.23 -9.14 -37.86
N ALA A 287 -14.85 -9.93 -36.85
CA ALA A 287 -15.75 -10.89 -36.20
C ALA A 287 -16.64 -10.16 -35.18
N ASN A 288 -17.90 -10.59 -35.05
CA ASN A 288 -18.80 -10.09 -34.01
C ASN A 288 -19.06 -11.21 -32.99
N VAL A 289 -18.65 -11.01 -31.73
CA VAL A 289 -18.99 -11.91 -30.62
C VAL A 289 -20.13 -11.30 -29.83
N THR A 290 -21.24 -12.01 -29.70
CA THR A 290 -22.43 -11.54 -28.99
C THR A 290 -22.65 -12.37 -27.73
N ALA A 291 -22.89 -11.72 -26.60
CA ALA A 291 -23.29 -12.38 -25.36
C ALA A 291 -24.61 -11.82 -24.83
N THR A 292 -25.40 -12.67 -24.15
CA THR A 292 -26.57 -12.24 -23.39
C THR A 292 -26.21 -12.23 -21.91
N ILE A 293 -26.44 -11.09 -21.26
CA ILE A 293 -26.14 -10.87 -19.85
C ILE A 293 -27.46 -10.65 -19.11
N GLU A 294 -27.66 -11.32 -17.98
CA GLU A 294 -28.86 -11.22 -17.14
C GLU A 294 -28.47 -10.82 -15.73
N ASN A 295 -29.17 -9.85 -15.12
CA ASN A 295 -29.03 -9.57 -13.70
C ASN A 295 -29.94 -10.52 -12.91
N ALA A 296 -29.41 -11.66 -12.48
CA ALA A 296 -30.07 -12.65 -11.65
C ALA A 296 -30.18 -12.23 -10.17
N GLY A 297 -29.51 -11.13 -9.78
CA GLY A 297 -29.58 -10.54 -8.45
C GLY A 297 -30.89 -9.78 -8.19
N ASN A 298 -31.02 -9.26 -6.96
CA ASN A 298 -32.27 -8.68 -6.45
C ASN A 298 -32.26 -7.13 -6.39
N ALA A 299 -31.21 -6.47 -6.90
CA ALA A 299 -31.11 -5.02 -7.02
C ALA A 299 -30.61 -4.58 -8.42
N PRO A 300 -30.88 -3.32 -8.83
CA PRO A 300 -30.23 -2.77 -10.00
C PRO A 300 -28.72 -2.65 -9.80
N GLY A 301 -27.95 -2.90 -10.84
CA GLY A 301 -26.50 -2.85 -10.80
C GLY A 301 -25.89 -2.36 -12.09
N THR A 302 -24.58 -2.13 -12.06
CA THR A 302 -23.79 -1.79 -13.24
C THR A 302 -22.48 -2.56 -13.15
N GLN A 303 -22.11 -3.27 -14.21
CA GLN A 303 -20.87 -4.06 -14.27
C GLN A 303 -20.19 -3.94 -15.62
N ASN A 304 -18.89 -4.21 -15.64
CA ASN A 304 -18.10 -4.34 -16.86
C ASN A 304 -18.17 -5.76 -17.42
N VAL A 305 -18.42 -5.87 -18.73
CA VAL A 305 -18.52 -7.14 -19.45
C VAL A 305 -17.40 -7.22 -20.47
N SER A 306 -16.43 -8.11 -20.29
CA SER A 306 -15.22 -8.23 -21.11
C SER A 306 -15.26 -9.39 -22.11
N LEU A 307 -14.46 -9.34 -23.19
CA LEU A 307 -14.22 -10.44 -24.14
C LEU A 307 -12.72 -10.80 -24.20
N VAL A 308 -12.42 -12.10 -24.12
CA VAL A 308 -11.11 -12.71 -24.35
C VAL A 308 -11.18 -13.67 -25.54
N VAL A 309 -10.11 -13.75 -26.35
CA VAL A 309 -9.94 -14.69 -27.45
C VAL A 309 -8.61 -15.43 -27.26
N GLU A 310 -8.62 -16.77 -27.17
CA GLU A 310 -7.47 -17.62 -26.87
C GLU A 310 -7.09 -18.55 -28.05
N GLY A 311 -5.78 -18.79 -28.27
CA GLY A 311 -5.27 -19.74 -29.27
C GLY A 311 -3.76 -20.05 -29.16
N GLU A 312 -3.35 -21.27 -29.57
CA GLU A 312 -1.97 -21.74 -29.55
C GLU A 312 -1.12 -20.90 -30.53
N ASN A 313 -0.28 -19.99 -30.03
CA ASN A 313 0.51 -18.95 -30.71
C ASN A 313 -0.13 -17.56 -30.88
N ILE A 314 -1.26 -17.29 -30.23
CA ILE A 314 -1.71 -15.92 -30.01
C ILE A 314 -1.68 -15.68 -28.51
N SER A 315 -0.57 -15.10 -28.04
CA SER A 315 -0.54 -14.43 -26.74
C SER A 315 -1.31 -13.12 -26.87
N THR A 316 -2.64 -13.23 -26.96
CA THR A 316 -3.59 -12.19 -26.57
C THR A 316 -3.87 -12.33 -25.08
N GLY A 317 -2.80 -12.43 -24.28
CA GLY A 317 -2.90 -11.90 -22.92
C GLY A 317 -3.34 -10.45 -23.07
N THR A 318 -4.53 -10.14 -22.56
CA THR A 318 -5.02 -8.78 -22.27
C THR A 318 -4.32 -7.65 -23.05
N GLY A 319 -4.94 -7.25 -24.18
CA GLY A 319 -4.66 -6.09 -25.03
C GLY A 319 -3.21 -5.59 -25.19
N ALA A 320 -2.63 -5.72 -26.39
CA ALA A 320 -1.46 -4.93 -26.74
C ALA A 320 -1.76 -3.43 -26.57
N VAL A 321 -0.85 -2.67 -25.95
CA VAL A 321 -1.00 -1.23 -25.73
C VAL A 321 0.25 -0.47 -26.15
N ASP A 322 0.06 0.60 -26.89
CA ASP A 322 1.09 1.53 -27.31
C ASP A 322 0.94 2.82 -26.49
N ILE A 323 1.89 3.04 -25.58
CA ILE A 323 1.91 4.15 -24.64
C ILE A 323 2.90 5.19 -25.16
N VAL A 324 2.44 6.41 -25.40
CA VAL A 324 3.30 7.55 -25.74
C VAL A 324 3.34 8.50 -24.56
N PHE A 325 4.54 8.75 -24.03
CA PHE A 325 4.77 9.85 -23.11
C PHE A 325 5.00 11.13 -23.91
N VAL A 326 4.19 12.15 -23.65
CA VAL A 326 4.40 13.53 -24.08
C VAL A 326 5.00 14.26 -22.88
N VAL A 327 6.27 14.62 -22.96
CA VAL A 327 7.06 15.09 -21.82
C VAL A 327 7.53 16.51 -22.04
N ASP A 328 7.14 17.38 -21.12
CA ASP A 328 7.70 18.70 -20.93
C ASP A 328 9.14 18.64 -20.42
N GLU A 329 10.08 19.22 -21.18
CA GLU A 329 11.52 19.26 -20.85
C GLU A 329 11.92 20.57 -20.13
N SER A 330 10.95 21.35 -19.65
CA SER A 330 11.22 22.58 -18.93
C SER A 330 11.96 22.34 -17.62
N GLY A 331 12.67 23.38 -17.15
CA GLY A 331 13.43 23.32 -15.90
C GLY A 331 12.58 23.15 -14.65
N SER A 332 11.28 23.45 -14.71
CA SER A 332 10.36 23.23 -13.59
C SER A 332 9.88 21.79 -13.50
N MET A 333 9.96 21.02 -14.58
CA MET A 333 9.55 19.62 -14.66
C MET A 333 10.65 18.62 -14.24
N GLU A 334 11.86 19.08 -13.89
CA GLU A 334 13.01 18.20 -13.58
C GLU A 334 12.68 17.14 -12.52
N ASP A 335 12.10 17.54 -11.38
CA ASP A 335 11.74 16.64 -10.28
C ASP A 335 10.58 15.68 -10.66
N ASP A 336 9.65 16.14 -11.49
CA ASP A 336 8.50 15.36 -11.96
C ASP A 336 8.91 14.29 -12.97
N ILE A 337 9.82 14.63 -13.89
CA ILE A 337 10.42 13.68 -14.85
C ILE A 337 11.24 12.64 -14.09
N ASP A 338 12.03 13.05 -13.10
CA ASP A 338 12.76 12.15 -12.22
C ASP A 338 11.83 11.18 -11.48
N THR A 339 10.67 11.68 -11.03
CA THR A 339 9.63 10.85 -10.43
C THR A 339 9.11 9.81 -11.42
N VAL A 340 8.70 10.21 -12.62
CA VAL A 340 8.24 9.27 -13.67
C VAL A 340 9.30 8.22 -13.99
N ARG A 341 10.56 8.64 -14.13
CA ARG A 341 11.70 7.76 -14.42
C ARG A 341 11.90 6.69 -13.34
N ASN A 342 11.87 7.10 -12.08
CA ASN A 342 12.05 6.21 -10.93
C ASN A 342 10.89 5.20 -10.80
N GLN A 343 9.70 5.56 -11.24
CA GLN A 343 8.50 4.72 -11.14
C GLN A 343 8.24 3.87 -12.39
N LEU A 344 8.82 4.20 -13.56
CA LEU A 344 8.51 3.55 -14.85
C LEU A 344 8.77 2.03 -14.83
N GLN A 345 9.79 1.57 -14.10
CA GLN A 345 10.08 0.14 -14.01
C GLN A 345 8.97 -0.62 -13.28
N MET A 346 8.46 -0.07 -12.16
CA MET A 346 7.36 -0.67 -11.41
C MET A 346 6.02 -0.50 -12.15
N PHE A 347 5.79 0.65 -12.78
CA PHE A 347 4.66 0.87 -13.68
C PHE A 347 4.59 -0.24 -14.74
N SER A 348 5.71 -0.50 -15.43
CA SER A 348 5.76 -1.55 -16.46
C SER A 348 5.56 -2.94 -15.89
N GLN A 349 6.15 -3.26 -14.74
CA GLN A 349 5.93 -4.54 -14.04
C GLN A 349 4.47 -4.77 -13.67
N ASN A 350 3.74 -3.72 -13.26
CA ASN A 350 2.30 -3.80 -12.98
C ASN A 350 1.48 -4.11 -14.24
N LEU A 351 1.86 -3.55 -15.38
CA LEU A 351 1.24 -3.92 -16.67
C LEU A 351 1.54 -5.39 -17.01
N GLU A 352 2.80 -5.80 -16.87
CA GLU A 352 3.23 -7.18 -17.18
C GLU A 352 2.55 -8.23 -16.29
N SER A 353 2.34 -7.94 -14.99
CA SER A 353 1.62 -8.85 -14.08
C SER A 353 0.17 -9.07 -14.49
N GLU A 354 -0.43 -8.09 -15.15
CA GLU A 354 -1.78 -8.17 -15.72
C GLU A 354 -1.79 -8.70 -17.17
N ASN A 355 -0.68 -9.30 -17.63
CA ASN A 355 -0.44 -9.81 -18.98
C ASN A 355 -0.56 -8.76 -20.11
N VAL A 356 -0.37 -7.48 -19.79
CA VAL A 356 -0.45 -6.39 -20.77
C VAL A 356 0.83 -6.32 -21.61
N ASN A 357 0.68 -6.37 -22.94
CA ASN A 357 1.79 -6.25 -23.88
C ASN A 357 2.03 -4.78 -24.29
N ALA A 358 2.78 -4.06 -23.45
CA ALA A 358 3.07 -2.64 -23.64
C ALA A 358 4.27 -2.34 -24.56
N GLN A 359 4.17 -1.29 -25.36
CA GLN A 359 5.29 -0.59 -25.99
C GLN A 359 5.27 0.89 -25.60
N TYR A 360 6.45 1.50 -25.55
CA TYR A 360 6.66 2.85 -25.05
C TYR A 360 7.36 3.72 -26.10
N ALA A 361 6.84 4.91 -26.32
CA ALA A 361 7.46 5.99 -27.09
C ALA A 361 7.56 7.26 -26.24
N VAL A 362 8.48 8.14 -26.60
CA VAL A 362 8.70 9.43 -25.92
C VAL A 362 8.73 10.54 -26.97
N VAL A 363 7.83 11.50 -26.79
CA VAL A 363 7.77 12.75 -27.54
C VAL A 363 7.98 13.86 -26.53
N THR A 364 8.88 14.80 -26.83
CA THR A 364 9.16 15.90 -25.93
C THR A 364 8.72 17.23 -26.50
N LEU A 365 8.46 18.17 -25.60
CA LEU A 365 8.11 19.54 -25.90
C LEU A 365 9.01 20.50 -25.12
N ALA A 366 9.57 21.43 -25.88
CA ALA A 366 10.22 22.65 -25.42
C ALA A 366 10.12 23.63 -26.60
N ASP A 367 11.20 24.33 -26.96
CA ASP A 367 11.27 25.22 -28.14
C ASP A 367 10.83 24.53 -29.45
N GLN A 368 10.92 23.20 -29.53
CA GLN A 368 10.45 22.37 -30.64
C GLN A 368 9.85 21.06 -30.13
N VAL A 369 8.96 20.46 -30.93
CA VAL A 369 8.45 19.11 -30.69
C VAL A 369 9.42 18.09 -31.28
N VAL A 370 9.87 17.13 -30.49
CA VAL A 370 10.84 16.10 -30.90
C VAL A 370 10.35 14.71 -30.54
N VAL A 371 10.40 13.77 -31.48
CA VAL A 371 10.20 12.33 -31.17
C VAL A 371 11.54 11.77 -30.73
N GLN A 372 11.80 11.73 -29.42
CA GLN A 372 13.04 11.23 -28.84
C GLN A 372 13.18 9.71 -29.04
N GLN A 373 12.06 8.99 -28.94
CA GLN A 373 12.02 7.54 -29.03
C GLN A 373 10.74 7.07 -29.72
N ASN A 374 10.89 6.20 -30.73
CA ASN A 374 9.77 5.42 -31.28
C ASN A 374 9.42 4.22 -30.39
N PHE A 375 8.24 3.63 -30.61
CA PHE A 375 7.75 2.52 -29.80
C PHE A 375 8.75 1.36 -29.67
N THR A 376 8.97 0.94 -28.43
CA THR A 376 9.79 -0.22 -28.06
C THR A 376 9.22 -0.89 -26.81
N SER A 377 9.36 -2.20 -26.69
CA SER A 377 9.02 -2.94 -25.46
C SER A 377 10.16 -2.96 -24.44
N ASN A 378 11.29 -2.31 -24.72
CA ASN A 378 12.44 -2.27 -23.81
C ASN A 378 12.31 -1.08 -22.86
N VAL A 379 11.77 -1.33 -21.66
CA VAL A 379 11.59 -0.34 -20.59
C VAL A 379 12.90 0.34 -20.21
N SER A 380 14.01 -0.40 -20.16
CA SER A 380 15.32 0.17 -19.83
C SER A 380 15.81 1.17 -20.90
N ALA A 381 15.47 0.96 -22.17
CA ALA A 381 15.75 1.93 -23.23
C ALA A 381 14.89 3.19 -23.06
N THR A 382 13.63 3.05 -22.64
CA THR A 382 12.76 4.20 -22.32
C THR A 382 13.29 5.00 -21.13
N ASN A 383 13.71 4.32 -20.06
CA ASN A 383 14.34 4.99 -18.92
C ASN A 383 15.60 5.73 -19.33
N GLN A 384 16.45 5.13 -20.17
CA GLN A 384 17.63 5.81 -20.70
C GLN A 384 17.27 7.06 -21.51
N THR A 385 16.23 7.01 -22.35
CA THR A 385 15.76 8.19 -23.08
C THR A 385 15.33 9.30 -22.11
N LEU A 386 14.61 8.95 -21.02
CA LEU A 386 14.20 9.90 -19.99
C LEU A 386 15.38 10.45 -19.16
N ASP A 387 16.46 9.68 -19.00
CA ASP A 387 17.72 10.11 -18.36
C ASP A 387 18.49 11.12 -19.22
N GLU A 388 18.40 10.99 -20.56
CA GLU A 388 19.19 11.76 -21.51
C GLU A 388 18.50 13.05 -21.99
N LEU A 389 17.30 13.37 -21.48
CA LEU A 389 16.57 14.58 -21.85
C LEU A 389 17.37 15.83 -21.44
N GLU A 390 17.53 16.77 -22.38
CA GLU A 390 18.21 18.03 -22.13
C GLU A 390 17.22 19.02 -21.51
N ILE A 391 17.24 19.14 -20.18
CA ILE A 391 16.37 20.07 -19.46
C ILE A 391 16.65 21.52 -19.89
N GLY A 392 15.63 22.16 -20.45
CA GLY A 392 15.67 23.53 -20.93
C GLY A 392 14.39 23.93 -21.64
N GLY A 393 13.95 25.17 -21.47
CA GLY A 393 12.74 25.65 -22.14
C GLY A 393 12.42 27.11 -21.89
N ALA A 394 11.68 27.70 -22.85
CA ALA A 394 11.06 29.02 -22.73
C ALA A 394 9.69 29.11 -23.42
N THR A 395 9.35 28.20 -24.34
CA THR A 395 8.07 28.19 -25.06
C THR A 395 7.64 26.75 -25.28
N GLU A 396 6.38 26.42 -25.03
CA GLU A 396 5.91 25.03 -24.95
C GLU A 396 4.76 24.71 -25.90
N TYR A 397 5.09 24.14 -27.05
CA TYR A 397 4.08 23.74 -28.05
C TYR A 397 3.42 22.40 -27.73
N ASN A 398 2.86 22.28 -26.53
CA ASN A 398 2.32 21.01 -26.02
C ASN A 398 1.19 20.44 -26.90
N TYR A 399 0.25 21.24 -27.40
CA TYR A 399 -0.79 20.74 -28.32
C TYR A 399 -0.24 20.22 -29.64
N ASP A 400 0.85 20.79 -30.15
CA ASP A 400 1.56 20.26 -31.32
C ASP A 400 2.27 18.93 -30.97
N ALA A 401 2.76 18.77 -29.74
CA ALA A 401 3.36 17.53 -29.24
C ALA A 401 2.34 16.40 -29.06
N ILE A 402 1.17 16.68 -28.48
CA ILE A 402 0.05 15.72 -28.38
C ILE A 402 -0.38 15.28 -29.78
N GLN A 403 -0.49 16.21 -30.74
CA GLN A 403 -0.82 15.86 -32.11
C GLN A 403 0.25 14.93 -32.71
N THR A 404 1.53 15.27 -32.55
CA THR A 404 2.66 14.46 -33.04
C THR A 404 2.66 13.07 -32.43
N ALA A 405 2.42 12.95 -31.13
CA ALA A 405 2.31 11.69 -30.41
C ALA A 405 1.13 10.84 -30.91
N ASN A 406 -0.03 11.46 -31.14
CA ASN A 406 -1.21 10.76 -31.66
C ASN A 406 -1.00 10.22 -33.08
N ASP A 407 -0.21 10.94 -33.89
CA ASP A 407 0.10 10.59 -35.27
C ASP A 407 1.27 9.58 -35.41
N LEU A 408 1.90 9.15 -34.30
CA LEU A 408 2.98 8.14 -34.36
C LEU A 408 2.48 6.79 -34.89
N ASP A 409 3.28 6.18 -35.77
CA ASP A 409 3.03 4.84 -36.28
C ASP A 409 3.25 3.82 -35.16
N GLY A 410 2.18 3.16 -34.73
CA GLY A 410 2.21 2.07 -33.76
C GLY A 410 1.64 0.78 -34.34
N ARG A 411 1.37 -0.20 -33.46
CA ARG A 411 0.75 -1.47 -33.83
C ARG A 411 -0.74 -1.24 -34.11
N GLU A 412 -1.21 -1.65 -35.29
CA GLU A 412 -2.62 -1.49 -35.69
C GLU A 412 -3.61 -2.21 -34.76
N SER A 413 -3.17 -3.29 -34.11
CA SER A 413 -3.98 -4.08 -33.16
C SER A 413 -3.80 -3.66 -31.70
N ALA A 414 -2.95 -2.68 -31.40
CA ALA A 414 -2.78 -2.16 -30.05
C ALA A 414 -3.73 -1.01 -29.74
N LYS A 415 -4.16 -0.92 -28.48
CA LYS A 415 -4.80 0.27 -27.94
C LYS A 415 -3.77 1.38 -27.80
N ARG A 416 -4.18 2.64 -27.96
CA ARG A 416 -3.29 3.78 -27.81
C ARG A 416 -3.59 4.54 -26.53
N VAL A 417 -2.56 4.76 -25.72
CA VAL A 417 -2.60 5.62 -24.55
C VAL A 417 -1.56 6.72 -24.74
N LEU A 418 -1.98 7.97 -24.54
CA LEU A 418 -1.10 9.13 -24.54
C LEU A 418 -1.09 9.72 -23.13
N ILE A 419 0.07 9.72 -22.48
CA ILE A 419 0.29 10.27 -21.15
C ILE A 419 1.05 11.59 -21.32
N ASP A 420 0.39 12.69 -20.99
CA ASP A 420 0.88 14.05 -21.21
C ASP A 420 1.28 14.69 -19.89
N LEU A 421 2.57 15.00 -19.75
CA LEU A 421 3.25 15.45 -18.52
C LEU A 421 3.74 16.89 -18.72
N THR A 422 3.15 17.84 -18.00
CA THR A 422 3.51 19.28 -18.09
C THR A 422 2.93 20.06 -16.91
N ASP A 423 3.69 21.05 -16.42
CA ASP A 423 3.29 21.91 -15.30
C ASP A 423 2.69 23.26 -15.74
N GLU A 424 2.53 23.49 -17.05
CA GLU A 424 1.97 24.74 -17.56
C GLU A 424 0.92 24.57 -18.69
N ASP A 425 0.37 25.70 -19.16
CA ASP A 425 -0.56 25.74 -20.29
C ASP A 425 0.18 25.73 -21.63
N SER A 426 -0.48 25.32 -22.72
CA SER A 426 0.19 25.22 -24.02
C SER A 426 0.42 26.59 -24.66
N ASP A 427 1.62 26.86 -25.15
CA ASP A 427 1.84 27.93 -26.11
C ASP A 427 1.23 27.58 -27.47
N THR A 428 1.02 28.62 -28.29
CA THR A 428 0.43 28.48 -29.63
C THR A 428 1.27 29.15 -30.70
N GLN A 429 1.32 28.51 -31.86
CA GLN A 429 1.87 29.05 -33.08
C GLN A 429 0.88 28.90 -34.24
N SER A 430 1.26 29.43 -35.41
CA SER A 430 0.44 29.30 -36.61
C SER A 430 0.32 27.84 -37.03
N GLY A 431 -0.84 27.23 -36.78
CA GLY A 431 -1.12 25.84 -37.14
C GLY A 431 -1.40 24.95 -35.93
N THR A 432 -1.09 25.40 -34.71
CA THR A 432 -1.41 24.68 -33.47
C THR A 432 -2.91 24.38 -33.42
N PRO A 433 -3.31 23.12 -33.18
CA PRO A 433 -4.72 22.75 -33.10
C PRO A 433 -5.39 23.41 -31.88
N SER A 434 -6.70 23.63 -31.97
CA SER A 434 -7.48 23.99 -30.78
C SER A 434 -7.78 22.75 -29.94
N GLN A 435 -8.10 22.92 -28.64
CA GLN A 435 -8.57 21.83 -27.78
C GLN A 435 -9.66 20.98 -28.42
N GLN A 436 -10.66 21.62 -29.06
CA GLN A 436 -11.75 20.90 -29.71
C GLN A 436 -11.28 20.12 -30.95
N ALA A 437 -10.34 20.66 -31.72
CA ALA A 437 -9.78 19.95 -32.86
C ALA A 437 -8.97 18.73 -32.39
N LEU A 438 -8.15 18.92 -31.35
CA LEU A 438 -7.31 17.88 -30.78
C LEU A 438 -8.13 16.77 -30.11
N SER A 439 -9.18 17.13 -29.34
CA SER A 439 -10.09 16.13 -28.78
C SER A 439 -10.82 15.34 -29.87
N ASN A 440 -11.21 15.99 -30.97
CA ASN A 440 -11.78 15.28 -32.12
C ASN A 440 -10.80 14.30 -32.76
N GLN A 441 -9.50 14.63 -32.81
CA GLN A 441 -8.45 13.75 -33.33
C GLN A 441 -8.21 12.54 -32.42
N LEU A 442 -8.08 12.77 -31.11
CA LEU A 442 -7.93 11.72 -30.11
C LEU A 442 -9.14 10.76 -30.14
N ASN A 443 -10.35 11.30 -30.20
CA ASN A 443 -11.57 10.51 -30.32
C ASN A 443 -11.66 9.73 -31.64
N ALA A 444 -11.23 10.33 -32.76
CA ALA A 444 -11.26 9.67 -34.07
C ALA A 444 -10.28 8.49 -34.16
N THR A 445 -9.22 8.51 -33.36
CA THR A 445 -8.20 7.46 -33.27
C THR A 445 -8.45 6.48 -32.11
N ASN A 446 -9.52 6.68 -31.34
CA ASN A 446 -9.81 5.92 -30.12
C ASN A 446 -8.61 5.88 -29.15
N THR A 447 -7.91 7.01 -29.05
CA THR A 447 -6.77 7.21 -28.14
C THR A 447 -7.29 7.59 -26.76
N THR A 448 -6.86 6.85 -25.73
CA THR A 448 -7.02 7.27 -24.34
C THR A 448 -6.01 8.37 -24.05
N TYR A 449 -6.49 9.50 -23.54
CA TYR A 449 -5.64 10.66 -23.23
C TYR A 449 -5.61 10.87 -21.72
N ILE A 450 -4.41 10.82 -21.13
CA ILE A 450 -4.18 11.01 -19.71
C ILE A 450 -3.41 12.32 -19.53
N ALA A 451 -4.09 13.36 -19.05
CA ALA A 451 -3.46 14.61 -18.70
C ALA A 451 -2.89 14.53 -17.28
N VAL A 452 -1.58 14.63 -17.14
CA VAL A 452 -0.87 14.71 -15.88
C VAL A 452 -0.33 16.13 -15.75
N THR A 453 -1.12 16.99 -15.11
CA THR A 453 -0.86 18.43 -15.08
C THR A 453 -1.45 19.03 -13.80
N PRO A 454 -0.89 20.13 -13.26
CA PRO A 454 -1.40 20.78 -12.06
C PRO A 454 -2.86 21.21 -12.18
N ASN A 455 -3.51 21.44 -11.06
CA ASN A 455 -4.84 22.03 -11.06
C ASN A 455 -4.79 23.45 -11.66
N ALA A 456 -5.82 23.82 -12.42
CA ALA A 456 -5.93 25.14 -13.08
C ALA A 456 -5.80 26.33 -12.12
N THR A 457 -6.10 26.14 -10.83
CA THR A 457 -5.92 27.16 -9.78
C THR A 457 -4.46 27.41 -9.39
N GLU A 458 -3.57 26.48 -9.74
CA GLU A 458 -2.16 26.44 -9.36
C GLU A 458 -1.25 26.91 -10.51
N LEU A 459 -1.73 26.85 -11.76
CA LEU A 459 -1.08 27.38 -12.97
C LEU A 459 -0.94 28.92 -13.02
N GLY A 460 -1.26 29.61 -11.93
CA GLY A 460 -1.14 31.05 -11.82
C GLY A 460 -2.16 31.86 -12.66
N PRO A 461 -2.17 33.20 -12.50
CA PRO A 461 -3.19 34.08 -13.05
C PRO A 461 -3.09 34.35 -14.56
N LEU A 462 -2.02 33.87 -15.21
CA LEU A 462 -1.79 34.05 -16.64
C LEU A 462 -2.24 32.84 -17.48
N SER A 463 -2.59 31.72 -16.84
CA SER A 463 -3.05 30.52 -17.53
C SER A 463 -4.37 30.77 -18.25
N GLN A 464 -4.47 30.25 -19.47
CA GLN A 464 -5.65 30.37 -20.32
C GLN A 464 -6.41 29.03 -20.32
N PRO A 465 -7.70 29.00 -19.93
CA PRO A 465 -8.47 27.75 -19.89
C PRO A 465 -8.47 26.95 -21.21
N GLU A 466 -8.41 27.63 -22.35
CA GLU A 466 -8.34 27.03 -23.68
C GLU A 466 -6.98 26.40 -24.04
N LEU A 467 -5.97 26.61 -23.20
CA LEU A 467 -4.60 26.08 -23.35
C LEU A 467 -4.26 25.04 -22.26
N GLN A 468 -5.18 24.80 -21.31
CA GLN A 468 -5.02 23.82 -20.24
C GLN A 468 -5.35 22.39 -20.70
N LYS A 469 -4.69 21.40 -20.09
CA LYS A 469 -4.81 19.99 -20.51
C LYS A 469 -5.97 19.26 -19.84
N ARG A 470 -6.33 19.63 -18.60
CA ARG A 470 -7.51 19.08 -17.93
C ARG A 470 -8.84 19.32 -18.70
N PRO A 471 -9.13 20.53 -19.22
CA PRO A 471 -10.28 20.72 -20.11
C PRO A 471 -10.22 19.85 -21.37
N LEU A 472 -9.05 19.67 -21.98
CA LEU A 472 -8.86 18.77 -23.13
C LEU A 472 -9.19 17.31 -22.77
N ALA A 473 -8.74 16.84 -21.59
CA ALA A 473 -9.10 15.52 -21.08
C ALA A 473 -10.61 15.38 -20.91
N ASN A 474 -11.29 16.35 -20.28
CA ASN A 474 -12.76 16.34 -20.14
C ASN A 474 -13.52 16.35 -21.48
N MET A 475 -12.91 16.85 -22.56
CA MET A 475 -13.49 16.87 -23.91
C MET A 475 -13.21 15.59 -24.71
N THR A 476 -12.31 14.75 -24.24
CA THR A 476 -11.91 13.49 -24.88
C THR A 476 -12.72 12.35 -24.26
N ALA A 477 -13.29 11.48 -25.10
CA ALA A 477 -14.22 10.43 -24.66
C ALA A 477 -13.58 9.46 -23.67
N SER A 478 -12.31 9.12 -23.88
CA SER A 478 -11.46 8.34 -22.99
C SER A 478 -10.39 9.22 -22.34
N GLY A 479 -10.78 10.40 -21.86
CA GLY A 479 -9.88 11.34 -21.20
C GLY A 479 -9.84 11.15 -19.69
N GLN A 480 -8.65 11.16 -19.10
CA GLN A 480 -8.41 11.15 -17.65
C GLN A 480 -7.51 12.31 -17.25
N TRP A 481 -7.59 12.74 -15.99
CA TRP A 481 -6.73 13.78 -15.44
C TRP A 481 -6.19 13.37 -14.07
N TYR A 482 -4.89 13.55 -13.89
CA TYR A 482 -4.17 13.38 -12.65
C TYR A 482 -3.43 14.67 -12.30
N ASP A 483 -3.45 15.02 -11.03
CA ASP A 483 -2.82 16.23 -10.54
C ASP A 483 -1.33 15.97 -10.31
N LEU A 484 -0.48 16.73 -11.01
CA LEU A 484 0.97 16.55 -10.96
C LEU A 484 1.56 17.00 -9.62
N LEU A 485 0.96 17.99 -8.97
CA LEU A 485 1.50 18.59 -7.73
C LEU A 485 1.05 17.87 -6.45
N GLN A 486 0.40 16.72 -6.56
CA GLN A 486 0.05 15.91 -5.40
C GLN A 486 1.31 15.30 -4.78
N ASP A 487 1.40 15.32 -3.45
CA ASP A 487 2.54 14.76 -2.70
C ASP A 487 2.76 13.26 -2.99
N ASP A 488 1.74 12.54 -3.48
CA ASP A 488 1.76 11.11 -3.80
C ASP A 488 1.87 10.80 -5.31
N PHE A 489 2.18 11.79 -6.17
CA PHE A 489 2.17 11.60 -7.63
C PHE A 489 2.95 10.37 -8.11
N GLY A 490 4.15 10.13 -7.57
CA GLY A 490 4.95 8.96 -7.92
C GLY A 490 4.26 7.62 -7.63
N GLU A 491 3.53 7.52 -6.52
CA GLU A 491 2.72 6.35 -6.21
C GLU A 491 1.55 6.21 -7.19
N ARG A 492 0.79 7.29 -7.41
CA ARG A 492 -0.33 7.29 -8.36
C ARG A 492 0.09 6.96 -9.78
N PHE A 493 1.29 7.37 -10.19
CA PHE A 493 1.83 7.02 -11.48
C PHE A 493 1.96 5.50 -11.61
N ARG A 494 2.60 4.83 -10.63
CA ARG A 494 2.74 3.36 -10.68
C ARG A 494 1.45 2.60 -10.37
N THR A 495 0.47 3.17 -9.68
CA THR A 495 -0.80 2.50 -9.34
C THR A 495 -1.95 2.93 -10.26
N ASP A 496 -2.46 4.14 -10.08
CA ASP A 496 -3.73 4.60 -10.65
C ASP A 496 -3.63 4.80 -12.17
N ILE A 497 -2.53 5.39 -12.64
CA ILE A 497 -2.27 5.56 -14.07
C ILE A 497 -2.01 4.19 -14.72
N ALA A 498 -1.24 3.30 -14.07
CA ALA A 498 -1.03 1.94 -14.55
C ALA A 498 -2.35 1.17 -14.66
N GLN A 499 -3.23 1.29 -13.65
CA GLN A 499 -4.55 0.66 -13.66
C GLN A 499 -5.41 1.20 -14.82
N THR A 500 -5.38 2.50 -15.08
CA THR A 500 -6.07 3.08 -16.25
C THR A 500 -5.59 2.45 -17.55
N VAL A 501 -4.28 2.24 -17.71
CA VAL A 501 -3.72 1.57 -18.89
C VAL A 501 -4.17 0.11 -18.97
N ILE A 502 -4.16 -0.61 -17.85
CA ILE A 502 -4.66 -1.99 -17.76
C ILE A 502 -6.14 -2.03 -18.20
N ASP A 503 -6.97 -1.12 -17.71
CA ASP A 503 -8.39 -1.07 -18.05
C ASP A 503 -8.62 -0.77 -19.53
N VAL A 504 -7.77 0.08 -20.15
CA VAL A 504 -7.80 0.31 -21.60
C VAL A 504 -7.50 -0.96 -22.38
N THR A 505 -6.56 -1.78 -21.93
CA THR A 505 -6.26 -3.06 -22.59
C THR A 505 -7.42 -4.06 -22.45
N LYS A 506 -8.22 -3.87 -21.40
CA LYS A 506 -9.45 -4.59 -21.12
C LYS A 506 -10.65 -4.02 -21.90
N GLU A 507 -10.54 -2.97 -22.74
CA GLU A 507 -11.62 -2.34 -23.58
C GLU A 507 -12.35 -3.28 -24.58
N ASN A 508 -12.08 -4.59 -24.56
CA ASN A 508 -13.14 -5.55 -24.84
C ASN A 508 -14.21 -5.56 -23.71
N ALA A 509 -14.18 -4.62 -22.76
CA ALA A 509 -15.12 -4.39 -21.69
C ALA A 509 -16.20 -3.39 -22.11
N LYS A 510 -17.46 -3.75 -21.89
CA LYS A 510 -18.62 -2.89 -22.05
C LYS A 510 -19.33 -2.78 -20.72
N THR A 511 -19.58 -1.56 -20.27
CA THR A 511 -20.40 -1.34 -19.08
C THR A 511 -21.87 -1.62 -19.39
N VAL A 512 -22.48 -2.46 -18.57
CA VAL A 512 -23.89 -2.87 -18.66
C VAL A 512 -24.57 -2.52 -17.35
N SER A 513 -25.67 -1.77 -17.42
CA SER A 513 -26.52 -1.45 -16.28
C SER A 513 -27.88 -2.11 -16.47
N LEU A 514 -28.33 -2.89 -15.49
CA LEU A 514 -29.56 -3.67 -15.53
C LEU A 514 -30.31 -3.55 -14.21
N ASP A 515 -31.63 -3.40 -14.27
CA ASP A 515 -32.50 -3.62 -13.12
C ASP A 515 -32.53 -5.13 -12.77
N ALA A 516 -32.99 -5.47 -11.56
CA ALA A 516 -33.11 -6.87 -11.12
C ALA A 516 -34.03 -7.67 -12.05
N GLY A 517 -33.55 -8.81 -12.55
CA GLY A 517 -34.26 -9.69 -13.48
C GLY A 517 -34.26 -9.23 -14.95
N ASP A 518 -33.62 -8.10 -15.29
CA ASP A 518 -33.47 -7.66 -16.67
C ASP A 518 -32.29 -8.37 -17.36
N SER A 519 -32.35 -8.44 -18.69
CA SER A 519 -31.25 -8.95 -19.53
C SER A 519 -31.01 -8.07 -20.74
N THR A 520 -29.78 -8.08 -21.25
CA THR A 520 -29.39 -7.37 -22.47
C THR A 520 -28.41 -8.17 -23.31
N GLN A 521 -28.29 -7.81 -24.60
CA GLN A 521 -27.24 -8.33 -25.47
C GLN A 521 -26.10 -7.33 -25.61
N VAL A 522 -24.89 -7.85 -25.47
CA VAL A 522 -23.63 -7.14 -25.64
C VAL A 522 -22.94 -7.71 -26.88
N THR A 523 -22.42 -6.84 -27.74
CA THR A 523 -21.68 -7.26 -28.95
C THR A 523 -20.28 -6.69 -28.94
N PHE A 524 -19.27 -7.55 -29.03
CA PHE A 524 -17.87 -7.19 -29.17
C PHE A 524 -17.41 -7.39 -30.61
N GLN A 525 -16.47 -6.56 -31.06
CA GLN A 525 -15.89 -6.65 -32.39
C GLN A 525 -14.43 -7.06 -32.26
N THR A 526 -14.04 -8.16 -32.92
CA THR A 526 -12.67 -8.66 -32.93
C THR A 526 -12.08 -8.47 -34.32
N ASN A 527 -10.92 -7.80 -34.40
CA ASN A 527 -10.16 -7.71 -35.64
C ASN A 527 -9.49 -9.07 -35.89
N THR A 528 -9.75 -9.70 -37.04
CA THR A 528 -9.18 -11.01 -37.37
C THR A 528 -8.01 -10.94 -38.35
N SER A 529 -7.51 -9.75 -38.69
CA SER A 529 -6.37 -9.59 -39.63
C SER A 529 -5.14 -10.37 -39.17
N ASP A 530 -4.87 -10.35 -37.86
CA ASP A 530 -3.72 -11.00 -37.24
C ASP A 530 -4.02 -12.42 -36.72
N LEU A 531 -5.24 -12.93 -36.92
CA LEU A 531 -5.61 -14.28 -36.50
C LEU A 531 -5.39 -15.25 -37.68
N PRO A 532 -4.40 -16.17 -37.66
CA PRO A 532 -4.30 -17.20 -38.68
C PRO A 532 -5.60 -18.00 -38.82
N PRO A 533 -5.92 -18.55 -40.00
CA PRO A 533 -7.10 -19.41 -40.14
C PRO A 533 -7.04 -20.60 -39.18
N SER A 534 -7.91 -20.61 -38.17
CA SER A 534 -7.97 -21.58 -37.07
C SER A 534 -9.29 -21.41 -36.30
N THR A 535 -9.50 -22.25 -35.29
CA THR A 535 -10.57 -22.08 -34.30
C THR A 535 -9.97 -21.55 -33.00
N TYR A 536 -10.57 -20.48 -32.49
CA TYR A 536 -10.17 -19.77 -31.26
C TYR A 536 -11.25 -19.95 -30.21
N ASN A 537 -10.86 -20.16 -28.95
CA ASN A 537 -11.81 -20.07 -27.85
C ASN A 537 -12.10 -18.59 -27.61
N VAL A 538 -13.36 -18.23 -27.38
CA VAL A 538 -13.74 -16.88 -26.99
C VAL A 538 -14.55 -16.94 -25.71
N THR A 539 -14.18 -16.13 -24.74
CA THR A 539 -14.81 -16.08 -23.42
C THR A 539 -15.29 -14.68 -23.15
N VAL A 540 -16.55 -14.52 -22.77
CA VAL A 540 -17.13 -13.27 -22.29
C VAL A 540 -17.32 -13.37 -20.79
N SER A 541 -16.87 -12.38 -20.02
CA SER A 541 -16.91 -12.40 -18.55
C SER A 541 -17.55 -11.13 -17.99
N THR A 542 -18.38 -11.26 -16.97
CA THR A 542 -18.79 -10.19 -16.03
C THR A 542 -17.87 -10.23 -14.80
N GLU A 543 -18.17 -9.45 -13.77
CA GLU A 543 -17.48 -9.59 -12.47
C GLU A 543 -17.90 -10.88 -11.74
N ASP A 544 -19.13 -11.38 -12.02
CA ASP A 544 -19.72 -12.52 -11.30
C ASP A 544 -19.67 -13.85 -12.05
N ASP A 545 -19.59 -13.85 -13.39
CA ASP A 545 -19.75 -15.04 -14.22
C ASP A 545 -19.00 -14.95 -15.56
N SER A 546 -18.83 -16.09 -16.24
CA SER A 546 -18.26 -16.13 -17.58
C SER A 546 -18.90 -17.21 -18.47
N GLY A 547 -19.00 -16.90 -19.76
CA GLY A 547 -19.47 -17.83 -20.79
C GLY A 547 -18.49 -17.95 -21.94
N SER A 548 -18.37 -19.13 -22.55
CA SER A 548 -17.39 -19.39 -23.61
C SER A 548 -18.03 -20.03 -24.85
N THR A 549 -17.44 -19.76 -26.02
CA THR A 549 -17.74 -20.45 -27.28
C THR A 549 -16.49 -20.47 -28.17
N THR A 550 -16.60 -20.87 -29.43
CA THR A 550 -15.49 -20.86 -30.38
C THR A 550 -15.76 -19.95 -31.56
N LEU A 551 -14.75 -19.18 -31.96
CA LEU A 551 -14.72 -18.41 -33.21
C LEU A 551 -13.85 -19.13 -34.24
N THR A 552 -14.41 -19.50 -35.40
CA THR A 552 -13.60 -20.02 -36.52
C THR A 552 -13.21 -18.89 -37.47
N VAL A 553 -11.91 -18.68 -37.66
CA VAL A 553 -11.36 -17.81 -38.71
C VAL A 553 -10.97 -18.68 -39.89
N THR A 554 -11.52 -18.36 -41.06
CA THR A 554 -11.25 -19.03 -42.33
C THR A 554 -10.34 -18.18 -43.22
N SER A 555 -9.70 -18.82 -44.20
CA SER A 555 -8.74 -18.17 -45.11
C SER A 555 -9.38 -17.29 -46.16
#